data_AF-Q9JJM5-F1
#
_entry.id   AF-Q9JJM5-F1
#
_cell.length_a   1.000
_cell.length_b   1.000
_cell.length_c   1.000
_cell.angle_alpha   90.00
_cell.angle_beta   90.00
_cell.angle_gamma   90.00
#
_symmetry.space_group_name_H-M   'P 1'
#
loop_
_entity.id
_entity.type
_entity.pdbx_description
1 polymer ?
#
loop_
_entity_poly.entity_id
_entity_poly.type
_entity_poly.pdbx_seq_one_letter_code
_entity_poly.pdbx_strand_id
1 'polypeptide(L)'
;IRCAVVGNGGILNGSRQGQKIDAHDYVFRLNGAITEGFERDVGTKTSFYGFTVNTMKNSLISYAKLGFTSVPQGQNLRYIFIPSSIRDYLMLRSAILGVP
;
A
#
# COMPACT_ATOMS: atom_id res chain seq x y z
N ILE A 1 -13.62 14.50 -7.59
CA ILE A 1 -12.57 13.47 -7.57
C ILE A 1 -11.23 14.13 -7.29
N ARG A 2 -10.74 13.99 -6.06
CA ARG A 2 -9.44 14.43 -5.56
C ARG A 2 -8.70 13.21 -5.03
N CYS A 3 -7.43 13.11 -5.34
CA CYS A 3 -6.61 11.95 -4.99
C CYS A 3 -5.38 12.38 -4.20
N ALA A 4 -4.99 11.58 -3.20
CA ALA A 4 -3.68 11.66 -2.57
C ALA A 4 -2.85 10.43 -2.97
N VAL A 5 -1.60 10.66 -3.39
CA VAL A 5 -0.64 9.60 -3.64
C VAL A 5 0.43 9.66 -2.56
N VAL A 6 0.53 8.61 -1.75
CA VAL A 6 1.39 8.57 -0.57
C VAL A 6 2.59 7.66 -0.87
N GLY A 7 3.75 8.28 -1.08
CA GLY A 7 5.02 7.56 -1.08
C GLY A 7 5.50 7.25 0.35
N ASN A 8 6.58 6.47 0.47
CA ASN A 8 7.10 5.99 1.77
C ASN A 8 8.32 6.80 2.23
N GLY A 9 8.43 8.07 1.83
CA GLY A 9 9.57 8.91 2.13
C GLY A 9 9.57 9.42 3.58
N GLY A 10 10.75 9.49 4.21
CA GLY A 10 10.89 9.91 5.60
C GLY A 10 10.42 11.33 5.92
N ILE A 11 10.20 12.18 4.91
CA ILE A 11 9.64 13.53 5.07
C ILE A 11 8.24 13.54 5.71
N LEU A 12 7.50 12.43 5.62
CA LEU A 12 6.19 12.32 6.26
C LEU A 12 6.27 12.11 7.77
N ASN A 13 7.40 11.64 8.31
CA ASN A 13 7.56 11.38 9.74
C ASN A 13 7.44 12.68 10.56
N GLY A 14 6.45 12.75 11.45
CA GLY A 14 6.14 13.94 12.26
C GLY A 14 5.41 15.07 11.50
N SER A 15 5.06 14.86 10.22
CA SER A 15 4.45 15.88 9.36
C SER A 15 2.99 16.20 9.70
N ARG A 16 2.31 15.29 10.42
CA ARG A 16 0.88 15.35 10.77
C ARG A 16 -0.06 15.55 9.58
N GLN A 17 0.31 15.05 8.40
CA GLN A 17 -0.48 15.21 7.17
C GLN A 17 -1.64 14.21 7.07
N GLY A 18 -1.76 13.24 7.98
CA GLY A 18 -2.68 12.10 7.84
C GLY A 18 -4.13 12.50 7.61
N GLN A 19 -4.64 13.48 8.35
CA GLN A 19 -6.01 13.98 8.14
C GLN A 19 -6.20 14.64 6.78
N LYS A 20 -5.20 15.39 6.29
CA LYS A 20 -5.26 16.02 4.96
C LYS A 20 -5.19 14.98 3.85
N ILE A 21 -4.40 13.93 4.03
CA ILE A 21 -4.35 12.78 3.12
C ILE A 21 -5.73 12.11 3.07
N ASP A 22 -6.30 11.75 4.23
CA ASP A 22 -7.57 11.04 4.33
C ASP A 22 -8.78 11.87 3.85
N ALA A 23 -8.67 13.20 3.80
CA ALA A 23 -9.70 14.09 3.25
C ALA A 23 -9.91 13.96 1.73
N HIS A 24 -9.04 13.25 1.02
CA HIS A 24 -9.20 13.01 -0.43
C HIS A 24 -10.24 11.92 -0.71
N ASP A 25 -10.84 11.97 -1.91
CA ASP A 25 -11.81 10.97 -2.36
C ASP A 25 -11.15 9.58 -2.45
N TYR A 26 -9.92 9.53 -2.98
CA TYR A 26 -9.13 8.31 -3.09
C TYR A 26 -7.70 8.49 -2.57
N VAL A 27 -7.15 7.44 -1.96
CA VAL A 27 -5.76 7.41 -1.49
C VAL A 27 -5.03 6.23 -2.12
N PHE A 28 -3.92 6.53 -2.78
CA PHE A 28 -3.01 5.55 -3.39
C PHE A 28 -1.81 5.33 -2.46
N ARG A 29 -1.50 4.06 -2.19
CA ARG A 29 -0.32 3.62 -1.45
C ARG A 29 0.42 2.55 -2.24
N LEU A 30 1.67 2.27 -1.90
CA LEU A 30 2.50 1.33 -2.64
C LEU A 30 3.66 0.79 -1.82
N ASN A 31 4.14 -0.41 -2.17
CA ASN A 31 5.30 -1.06 -1.54
C ASN A 31 5.15 -1.14 0.00
N GLY A 32 6.17 -0.84 0.79
CA GLY A 32 6.14 -0.83 2.26
C GLY A 32 5.35 0.33 2.87
N ALA A 33 4.05 0.42 2.57
CA ALA A 33 3.15 1.44 3.06
C ALA A 33 2.66 1.13 4.49
N ILE A 34 3.53 1.33 5.48
CA ILE A 34 3.20 1.16 6.90
C ILE A 34 2.28 2.30 7.33
N THR A 35 1.09 1.96 7.84
CA THR A 35 0.14 2.93 8.41
C THR A 35 0.01 2.79 9.91
N GLU A 36 0.09 1.57 10.44
CA GLU A 36 -0.03 1.30 11.88
C GLU A 36 1.07 2.02 12.67
N GLY A 37 0.68 2.83 13.64
CA GLY A 37 1.60 3.67 14.44
C GLY A 37 2.05 4.97 13.75
N PHE A 38 1.68 5.20 12.49
CA PHE A 38 2.02 6.40 11.71
C PHE A 38 0.79 7.14 11.18
N GLU A 39 -0.42 6.80 11.64
CA GLU A 39 -1.70 7.26 11.09
C GLU A 39 -1.83 8.79 11.12
N ARG A 40 -1.26 9.43 12.15
CA ARG A 40 -1.24 10.91 12.25
C ARG A 40 -0.49 11.56 11.10
N ASP A 41 0.53 10.89 10.59
CA ASP A 41 1.41 11.39 9.54
C ASP A 41 0.94 10.96 8.16
N VAL A 42 0.55 9.69 8.01
CA VAL A 42 0.27 9.09 6.70
C VAL A 42 -1.20 8.79 6.45
N GLY A 43 -2.07 8.92 7.45
CA GLY A 43 -3.50 8.61 7.35
C GLY A 43 -3.79 7.10 7.42
N THR A 44 -5.08 6.76 7.38
CA THR A 44 -5.58 5.37 7.44
C THR A 44 -6.27 4.93 6.17
N LYS A 45 -6.80 5.88 5.37
CA LYS A 45 -7.52 5.55 4.14
C LYS A 45 -6.56 4.97 3.12
N THR A 46 -6.97 3.85 2.51
CA THR A 46 -6.31 3.26 1.35
C THR A 46 -7.38 2.79 0.37
N SER A 47 -7.42 3.40 -0.80
CA SER A 47 -8.35 3.04 -1.88
C SER A 47 -7.68 2.17 -2.94
N PHE A 48 -6.40 2.43 -3.20
CA PHE A 48 -5.59 1.69 -4.15
C PHE A 48 -4.24 1.34 -3.56
N TYR A 49 -3.79 0.10 -3.76
CA TYR A 49 -2.46 -0.36 -3.37
C TYR A 49 -1.70 -0.91 -4.59
N GLY A 50 -0.65 -0.20 -5.01
CA GLY A 50 0.16 -0.54 -6.17
C GLY A 50 1.46 -1.27 -5.79
N PHE A 51 1.83 -2.31 -6.55
CA PHE A 51 3.04 -3.08 -6.27
C PHE A 51 3.50 -3.90 -7.48
N THR A 52 4.79 -4.26 -7.46
CA THR A 52 5.24 -5.51 -8.09
C THR A 52 5.24 -6.59 -7.01
N VAL A 53 5.00 -7.85 -7.38
CA VAL A 53 5.04 -8.98 -6.44
C VAL A 53 6.39 -9.05 -5.75
N ASN A 54 7.48 -8.74 -6.47
CA ASN A 54 8.82 -8.69 -5.92
C ASN A 54 8.95 -7.63 -4.80
N THR A 55 8.58 -6.38 -5.07
CA THR A 55 8.71 -5.29 -4.09
C THR A 55 7.77 -5.46 -2.90
N MET A 56 6.57 -6.00 -3.11
CA MET A 56 5.64 -6.34 -2.03
C MET A 56 6.24 -7.38 -1.08
N LYS A 57 6.74 -8.52 -1.61
CA LYS A 57 7.34 -9.57 -0.78
C LYS A 57 8.60 -9.09 -0.05
N ASN A 58 9.45 -8.33 -0.74
CA ASN A 58 10.64 -7.75 -0.10
C ASN A 58 10.26 -6.79 1.03
N SER A 59 9.23 -5.95 0.84
CA SER A 59 8.76 -5.02 1.87
C SER A 59 8.24 -5.79 3.10
N LEU A 60 7.45 -6.85 2.91
CA LEU A 60 6.94 -7.68 4.00
C LEU A 60 8.08 -8.31 4.82
N ILE A 61 9.17 -8.72 4.17
CA ILE A 61 10.33 -9.31 4.87
C ILE A 61 11.16 -8.22 5.57
N SER A 62 11.57 -7.19 4.84
CA SER A 62 12.49 -6.17 5.33
C SER A 62 11.88 -5.27 6.41
N TYR A 63 10.57 -5.02 6.35
CA TYR A 63 9.88 -4.10 7.24
C TYR A 63 8.95 -4.81 8.24
N ALA A 64 9.00 -6.15 8.36
CA ALA A 64 8.21 -6.91 9.32
C ALA A 64 8.37 -6.36 10.76
N LYS A 65 9.63 -6.16 11.19
CA LYS A 65 9.95 -5.63 12.54
C LYS A 65 9.60 -4.16 12.73
N LEU A 66 9.29 -3.44 11.64
CA LEU A 66 8.89 -2.03 11.65
C LEU A 66 7.36 -1.87 11.57
N GLY A 67 6.61 -2.96 11.56
CA GLY A 67 5.14 -2.95 11.53
C GLY A 67 4.51 -3.32 10.18
N PHE A 68 5.29 -3.58 9.13
CA PHE A 68 4.74 -4.02 7.84
C PHE A 68 4.45 -5.53 7.82
N THR A 69 3.44 -5.96 8.57
CA THR A 69 3.09 -7.38 8.73
C THR A 69 2.13 -7.89 7.66
N SER A 70 1.37 -6.99 7.02
CA SER A 70 0.44 -7.30 5.94
C SER A 70 0.32 -6.11 4.98
N VAL A 71 -0.12 -6.39 3.75
CA VAL A 71 -0.52 -5.31 2.82
C VAL A 71 -1.87 -4.75 3.26
N PRO A 72 -2.18 -3.47 2.97
CA PRO A 72 -3.45 -2.86 3.34
C PRO A 72 -4.65 -3.69 2.88
N GLN A 73 -5.65 -3.84 3.77
CA GLN A 73 -6.91 -4.55 3.52
C GLN A 73 -8.08 -3.57 3.67
N GLY A 74 -9.16 -3.77 2.91
CA GLY A 74 -10.37 -2.96 3.06
C GLY A 74 -11.44 -3.29 2.04
N GLN A 75 -12.70 -3.08 2.40
CA GLN A 75 -13.87 -3.48 1.58
C GLN A 75 -13.88 -2.87 0.17
N ASN A 76 -13.35 -1.66 0.02
CA ASN A 76 -13.31 -0.93 -1.25
C ASN A 76 -11.89 -0.77 -1.82
N LEU A 77 -10.92 -1.50 -1.26
CA LEU A 77 -9.53 -1.43 -1.67
C LEU A 77 -9.33 -2.20 -2.97
N ARG A 78 -8.59 -1.59 -3.91
CA ARG A 78 -8.22 -2.21 -5.19
C ARG A 78 -6.71 -2.38 -5.29
N TYR A 79 -6.28 -3.60 -5.59
CA TYR A 79 -4.88 -3.92 -5.83
C TYR A 79 -4.51 -3.63 -7.29
N ILE A 80 -3.41 -2.89 -7.51
CA ILE A 80 -2.90 -2.55 -8.85
C ILE A 80 -1.58 -3.28 -9.05
N PHE A 81 -1.58 -4.28 -9.94
CA PHE A 81 -0.40 -5.02 -10.32
C PHE A 81 0.40 -4.25 -11.38
N ILE A 82 1.72 -4.14 -11.17
CA ILE A 82 2.65 -3.58 -12.15
C ILE A 82 3.26 -4.73 -12.94
N PRO A 83 3.11 -4.80 -14.28
CA PRO A 83 3.55 -5.93 -15.10
C PRO A 83 5.07 -5.91 -15.35
N SER A 84 5.85 -6.08 -14.28
CA SER A 84 7.32 -6.02 -14.31
C SER A 84 7.99 -7.36 -14.59
N SER A 85 7.30 -8.46 -14.30
CA SER A 85 7.81 -9.82 -14.41
C SER A 85 6.67 -10.83 -14.56
N ILE A 86 6.98 -12.07 -14.98
CA ILE A 86 6.00 -13.16 -15.07
C ILE A 86 5.28 -13.43 -13.74
N ARG A 87 5.94 -13.14 -12.61
CA ARG A 87 5.37 -13.33 -11.27
C ARG A 87 4.15 -12.44 -11.03
N ASP A 88 4.12 -11.25 -11.63
CA ASP A 88 3.00 -10.31 -11.47
C ASP A 88 1.73 -10.87 -12.15
N TYR A 89 1.89 -11.45 -13.35
CA TYR A 89 0.80 -12.11 -14.07
C TYR A 89 0.31 -13.38 -13.37
N LEU A 90 1.24 -14.22 -12.90
CA LEU A 90 0.89 -15.45 -12.19
C LEU A 90 0.15 -15.15 -10.89
N MET A 91 0.65 -14.21 -10.08
CA MET A 91 0.00 -13.81 -8.84
C MET A 91 -1.37 -13.16 -9.09
N LEU A 92 -1.50 -12.31 -10.11
CA LEU A 92 -2.79 -11.72 -10.47
C LEU A 92 -3.82 -12.81 -10.82
N ARG A 93 -3.43 -13.79 -11.64
CA ARG A 93 -4.29 -14.93 -11.98
C ARG A 93 -4.68 -15.71 -10.73
N SER A 94 -3.72 -16.09 -9.89
CA SER A 94 -3.95 -16.81 -8.63
C SER A 94 -4.89 -16.04 -7.69
N ALA A 95 -4.71 -14.73 -7.55
CA ALA A 95 -5.56 -13.86 -6.72
C ALA A 95 -7.01 -13.78 -7.21
N ILE A 96 -7.24 -13.70 -8.53
CA ILE A 96 -8.59 -13.68 -9.11
C ILE A 96 -9.26 -15.04 -8.96
N LEU A 97 -8.52 -16.13 -9.18
CA LEU A 97 -9.05 -17.49 -9.14
C LEU A 97 -9.14 -18.07 -7.71
N GLY A 98 -8.54 -17.43 -6.71
CA GLY A 98 -8.49 -17.93 -5.34
C GLY A 98 -7.64 -19.19 -5.17
N VAL A 99 -6.63 -19.39 -6.02
CA VAL A 99 -5.73 -20.55 -5.99
C VAL A 99 -4.32 -20.14 -5.58
N PRO A 100 -3.56 -20.99 -4.86
CA PRO A 100 -2.18 -20.69 -4.47
C PRO A 100 -1.22 -20.40 -5.65
#